data_AF-A0A379WT75-F1
#
_entry.id   AF-A0A379WT75-F1
#
_cell.length_a   1.000
_cell.length_b   1.000
_cell.length_c   1.000
_cell.angle_alpha   90.00
_cell.angle_beta   90.00
_cell.angle_gamma   90.00
#
_symmetry.space_group_name_H-M   'P 1'
#
loop_
_entity.id
_entity.type
_entity.pdbx_description
1 polymer ?
#
loop_
_entity_poly.entity_id
_entity_poly.type
_entity_poly.pdbx_seq_one_letter_code
_entity_poly.pdbx_strand_id
1 'polypeptide(L)'
;MNSTSYFYNHSSQWRYETVTAEELLSPMADKSRYSGHLIDFNVRAERMGWLPSAPQLGTNPLYIAREAEKAGMTTVDYTVKSLKEVRFALPPSSRKTVKTTRVTCSSGVQTCLGLPVRAMSTC
;
A
#
# COMPACT_ATOMS: atom_id res chain seq x y z
N MET A 1 -11.34 -18.28 1.04
CA MET A 1 -11.62 -16.84 0.85
C MET A 1 -12.45 -16.36 2.03
N ASN A 2 -12.17 -15.17 2.57
CA ASN A 2 -13.07 -14.51 3.53
C ASN A 2 -13.76 -13.30 2.85
N SER A 3 -15.09 -13.37 2.71
CA SER A 3 -15.83 -12.40 1.89
C SER A 3 -15.83 -10.98 2.47
N THR A 4 -15.78 -10.83 3.80
CA THR A 4 -15.77 -9.51 4.46
C THR A 4 -14.59 -8.67 3.99
N SER A 5 -13.36 -9.20 4.06
CA SER A 5 -12.16 -8.49 3.59
C SER A 5 -12.20 -8.23 2.09
N TYR A 6 -12.69 -9.20 1.30
CA TYR A 6 -12.81 -9.07 -0.14
C TYR A 6 -13.71 -7.88 -0.54
N PHE A 7 -14.95 -7.85 -0.04
CA PHE A 7 -15.87 -6.77 -0.38
C PHE A 7 -15.43 -5.44 0.21
N TYR A 8 -14.91 -5.42 1.44
CA TYR A 8 -14.41 -4.20 2.07
C TYR A 8 -13.34 -3.50 1.20
N ASN A 9 -12.45 -4.28 0.59
CA ASN A 9 -11.44 -3.76 -0.33
C ASN A 9 -12.03 -3.42 -1.71
N HIS A 10 -12.69 -4.37 -2.39
CA HIS A 10 -13.07 -4.23 -3.80
C HIS A 10 -14.27 -3.34 -4.07
N SER A 11 -15.16 -3.15 -3.09
CA SER A 11 -16.20 -2.11 -3.17
C SER A 11 -15.70 -0.75 -2.65
N SER A 12 -14.42 -0.66 -2.27
CA SER A 12 -13.80 0.56 -1.74
C SER A 12 -14.48 1.15 -0.51
N GLN A 13 -15.21 0.34 0.28
CA GLN A 13 -15.86 0.77 1.51
C GLN A 13 -14.86 1.37 2.51
N TRP A 14 -13.63 0.85 2.55
CA TRP A 14 -12.55 1.39 3.38
C TRP A 14 -12.27 2.88 3.14
N ARG A 15 -12.57 3.43 1.96
CA ARG A 15 -12.38 4.87 1.68
C ARG A 15 -13.30 5.77 2.51
N TYR A 16 -14.37 5.21 3.05
CA TYR A 16 -15.40 5.88 3.84
C TYR A 16 -15.37 5.48 5.32
N GLU A 17 -14.32 4.79 5.74
CA GLU A 17 -14.20 4.30 7.11
C GLU A 17 -14.08 5.47 8.10
N THR A 18 -14.84 5.35 9.19
CA THR A 18 -14.83 6.33 10.28
C THR A 18 -14.23 5.77 11.56
N VAL A 19 -14.22 4.45 11.73
CA VAL A 19 -13.67 3.78 12.91
C VAL A 19 -12.16 3.63 12.79
N THR A 20 -11.43 4.10 13.81
CA THR A 20 -9.98 3.95 13.86
C THR A 20 -9.57 2.74 14.71
N ALA A 21 -8.43 2.11 14.38
CA ALA A 21 -7.88 1.04 15.21
C ALA A 21 -7.53 1.55 16.62
N GLU A 22 -7.15 2.82 16.75
CA GLU A 22 -6.75 3.43 18.02
C GLU A 22 -7.88 3.45 19.05
N GLU A 23 -9.12 3.72 18.62
CA GLU A 23 -10.31 3.73 19.48
C GLU A 23 -10.68 2.34 20.03
N LEU A 24 -10.22 1.28 19.37
CA LEU A 24 -10.46 -0.11 19.76
C LEU A 24 -9.35 -0.68 20.64
N LEU A 25 -8.24 0.03 20.82
CA LEU A 25 -7.11 -0.45 21.62
C LEU A 25 -7.42 -0.37 23.12
N SER A 26 -6.92 -1.36 23.85
CA SER A 26 -6.89 -1.31 25.32
C SER A 26 -6.09 -0.09 25.80
N PRO A 27 -6.49 0.56 26.92
CA PRO A 27 -5.74 1.67 27.50
C PRO A 27 -4.32 1.27 27.95
N MET A 28 -4.03 -0.02 28.09
CA MET A 28 -2.69 -0.54 28.44
C MET A 28 -1.82 -0.83 27.21
N ALA A 29 -2.37 -0.76 26.00
CA ALA A 29 -1.63 -1.06 24.78
C ALA A 29 -0.78 0.14 24.34
N ASP A 30 0.43 -0.15 23.85
CA ASP A 30 1.26 0.86 23.19
C ASP A 30 0.68 1.21 21.81
N LYS A 31 -0.02 2.33 21.74
CA LYS A 31 -0.66 2.84 20.52
C LYS A 31 0.30 3.03 19.35
N SER A 32 1.58 3.31 19.60
CA SER A 32 2.56 3.58 18.55
C SER A 32 2.79 2.36 17.64
N ARG A 33 2.56 1.15 18.16
CA ARG A 33 2.72 -0.12 17.43
C ARG A 33 1.55 -0.44 16.50
N TYR A 34 0.39 0.19 16.70
CA TYR A 34 -0.88 -0.16 16.04
C TYR A 34 -1.42 1.01 15.22
N SER A 35 -0.54 1.65 14.45
CA SER A 35 -0.92 2.73 13.54
C SER A 35 -1.34 2.24 12.15
N GLY A 36 -2.18 3.04 11.48
CA GLY A 36 -2.71 2.79 10.15
C GLY A 36 -4.24 2.64 10.13
N HIS A 37 -4.78 2.46 8.93
CA HIS A 37 -6.20 2.22 8.72
C HIS A 37 -6.56 0.75 9.01
N LEU A 38 -7.83 0.44 9.30
CA LEU A 38 -8.29 -0.94 9.44
C LEU A 38 -7.92 -1.85 8.24
N ILE A 39 -7.91 -1.33 7.01
CA ILE A 39 -7.48 -2.09 5.83
C ILE A 39 -5.98 -2.42 5.86
N ASP A 40 -5.14 -1.60 6.49
CA ASP A 40 -3.70 -1.87 6.63
C ASP A 40 -3.45 -3.08 7.53
N PHE A 41 -4.33 -3.36 8.49
CA PHE A 41 -4.25 -4.56 9.34
C PHE A 41 -4.60 -5.83 8.56
N ASN A 42 -5.60 -5.77 7.66
CA ASN A 42 -5.88 -6.89 6.74
C ASN A 42 -4.69 -7.16 5.83
N VAL A 43 -4.09 -6.13 5.24
CA VAL A 43 -2.89 -6.27 4.37
C VAL A 43 -1.72 -6.90 5.15
N ARG A 44 -1.51 -6.49 6.41
CA ARG A 44 -0.48 -7.07 7.29
C ARG A 44 -0.79 -8.53 7.64
N ALA A 45 -2.05 -8.87 7.87
CA ALA A 45 -2.47 -10.24 8.15
C ALA A 45 -2.29 -11.16 6.94
N GLU A 46 -2.65 -10.69 5.73
CA GLU A 46 -2.52 -11.46 4.49
C GLU A 46 -1.05 -11.80 4.16
N ARG A 47 -0.14 -10.82 4.22
CA ARG A 47 1.29 -11.06 3.94
C ARG A 47 1.96 -11.98 4.97
N MET A 48 1.40 -12.09 6.17
CA MET A 48 1.87 -13.00 7.23
C MET A 48 1.19 -14.38 7.15
N GLY A 49 0.30 -14.60 6.18
CA GLY A 49 -0.42 -15.86 6.00
C GLY A 49 -1.57 -16.07 6.98
N TRP A 50 -2.03 -15.05 7.70
CA TRP A 50 -3.15 -15.15 8.64
C TRP A 50 -4.52 -15.10 7.93
N LEU A 51 -4.61 -14.37 6.82
CA LEU A 51 -5.81 -14.27 5.99
C LEU A 51 -5.49 -14.62 4.53
N PRO A 52 -6.46 -15.19 3.79
CA PRO A 52 -6.32 -15.39 2.35
C PRO A 52 -6.52 -14.06 1.59
N SER A 53 -5.79 -13.89 0.50
CA SER A 53 -5.88 -12.72 -0.41
C SER A 53 -6.58 -13.08 -1.72
N ALA A 54 -7.34 -12.15 -2.31
CA ALA A 54 -7.81 -12.26 -3.69
C ALA A 54 -8.11 -10.90 -4.34
N PRO A 55 -7.53 -10.59 -5.51
CA PRO A 55 -6.42 -11.29 -6.19
C PRO A 55 -5.17 -11.44 -5.30
N GLN A 56 -4.41 -12.53 -5.46
CA GLN A 56 -3.28 -12.86 -4.58
C GLN A 56 -2.03 -12.03 -4.86
N LEU A 57 -1.66 -11.92 -6.13
CA LEU A 57 -0.41 -11.30 -6.58
C LEU A 57 -0.71 -10.15 -7.54
N GLY A 58 0.17 -9.14 -7.56
CA GLY A 58 0.05 -7.98 -8.45
C GLY A 58 0.39 -8.31 -9.91
N THR A 59 0.74 -9.56 -10.18
CA THR A 59 1.05 -10.11 -11.49
C THR A 59 0.18 -11.36 -11.72
N ASN A 60 0.00 -11.72 -12.99
CA ASN A 60 -0.69 -12.95 -13.33
C ASN A 60 0.13 -14.17 -12.86
N PRO A 61 -0.39 -15.02 -11.95
CA PRO A 61 0.37 -16.13 -11.39
C PRO A 61 0.80 -17.16 -12.44
N LEU A 62 0.13 -17.22 -13.60
CA LEU A 62 0.49 -18.14 -14.69
C LEU A 62 1.82 -17.79 -15.38
N TYR A 63 2.34 -16.57 -15.20
CA TYR A 63 3.61 -16.16 -15.80
C TYR A 63 4.83 -16.47 -14.92
N ILE A 64 4.62 -16.67 -13.61
CA ILE A 64 5.69 -16.84 -12.63
C ILE A 64 6.56 -18.06 -12.92
N ALA A 65 5.97 -19.17 -13.36
CA ALA A 65 6.73 -20.38 -13.67
C ALA A 65 7.74 -20.15 -14.81
N ARG A 66 7.32 -19.43 -15.85
CA ARG A 66 8.17 -19.07 -17.00
C ARG A 66 9.27 -18.09 -16.61
N GLU A 67 8.98 -17.15 -15.73
CA GLU A 67 9.98 -16.19 -15.25
C GLU A 67 11.02 -16.85 -14.32
N ALA A 68 10.59 -17.78 -13.47
CA ALA A 68 11.48 -18.56 -12.62
C ALA A 68 12.44 -19.43 -13.45
N GLU A 69 11.93 -20.08 -14.50
CA GLU A 69 12.75 -20.87 -15.45
C GLU A 69 13.82 -20.00 -16.12
N LYS A 70 13.46 -18.80 -16.60
CA LYS A 70 14.41 -17.84 -17.18
C LYS A 70 15.47 -17.37 -16.17
N ALA A 71 15.11 -17.29 -14.89
CA ALA A 71 16.03 -16.92 -13.82
C ALA A 71 16.90 -18.09 -13.31
N GLY A 72 16.67 -19.32 -13.81
CA GLY A 72 17.38 -20.51 -13.34
C GLY A 72 17.07 -20.87 -11.88
N MET A 73 15.88 -20.49 -11.37
CA MET A 73 15.46 -20.70 -9.99
C MET A 73 14.20 -21.59 -9.95
N THR A 74 13.93 -22.21 -8.80
CA THR A 74 12.63 -22.85 -8.60
C THR A 74 11.51 -21.80 -8.57
N THR A 75 10.29 -22.18 -8.93
CA THR A 75 9.14 -21.27 -8.93
C THR A 75 8.87 -20.67 -7.55
N VAL A 76 9.04 -21.46 -6.50
CA VAL A 76 8.88 -21.03 -5.10
C VAL A 76 9.95 -20.02 -4.72
N ASP A 77 11.23 -20.34 -4.98
CA ASP A 77 12.34 -19.45 -4.61
C ASP A 77 12.28 -18.13 -5.36
N TYR A 78 11.93 -18.18 -6.65
CA TYR A 78 11.69 -16.98 -7.46
C TYR A 78 10.55 -16.15 -6.88
N THR A 79 9.44 -16.78 -6.49
CA THR A 79 8.29 -16.06 -5.90
C THR A 79 8.66 -15.42 -4.57
N VAL A 80 9.35 -16.15 -3.68
CA VAL A 80 9.79 -15.63 -2.38
C VAL A 80 10.79 -14.47 -2.55
N LYS A 81 11.72 -14.59 -3.49
CA LYS A 81 12.65 -13.52 -3.84
C LYS A 81 11.89 -12.30 -4.36
N SER A 82 11.01 -12.49 -5.33
CA SER A 82 10.17 -11.43 -5.91
C SER A 82 9.26 -10.78 -4.87
N LEU A 83 8.74 -11.50 -3.87
CA LEU A 83 7.93 -10.92 -2.79
C LEU A 83 8.76 -10.07 -1.80
N LYS A 84 10.05 -10.36 -1.65
CA LYS A 84 10.96 -9.51 -0.86
C LYS A 84 11.31 -8.22 -1.60
N GLU A 85 11.31 -8.26 -2.94
CA GLU A 85 11.67 -7.13 -3.80
C GLU A 85 10.46 -6.30 -4.29
N VAL A 86 9.30 -6.92 -4.49
CA VAL A 86 8.08 -6.35 -5.12
C VAL A 86 6.88 -6.41 -4.16
N ARG A 87 6.10 -5.33 -4.15
CA ARG A 87 4.93 -5.16 -3.26
C ARG A 87 3.72 -5.96 -3.76
N PHE A 88 2.95 -6.51 -2.81
CA PHE A 88 1.67 -7.20 -3.02
C PHE A 88 0.64 -6.37 -3.82
N ALA A 89 -0.37 -7.04 -4.41
CA ALA A 89 -1.42 -6.47 -5.26
C ALA A 89 -2.34 -5.44 -4.58
N LEU A 90 -2.37 -5.42 -3.25
CA LEU A 90 -3.25 -4.55 -2.50
C LEU A 90 -2.79 -3.09 -2.58
N PRO A 91 -3.74 -2.14 -2.50
CA PRO A 91 -3.41 -0.72 -2.56
C PRO A 91 -2.30 -0.42 -1.54
N PRO A 92 -1.29 0.39 -1.91
CA PRO A 92 -0.22 0.71 -0.98
C PRO A 92 -0.85 1.29 0.28
N SER A 93 -0.52 0.72 1.44
CA SER A 93 -0.83 1.30 2.75
C SER A 93 -0.61 2.80 2.64
N SER A 94 -1.61 3.59 3.01
CA SER A 94 -1.81 5.01 2.75
C SER A 94 -0.72 5.96 3.28
N ARG A 95 0.56 5.61 3.11
CA ARG A 95 1.69 6.52 3.18
C ARG A 95 1.54 7.46 1.99
N LYS A 96 0.79 8.54 2.19
CA LYS A 96 1.01 9.80 1.48
C LYS A 96 2.48 10.16 1.72
N THR A 97 3.40 9.64 0.91
CA THR A 97 4.69 10.29 0.73
C THR A 97 4.36 11.56 -0.03
N VAL A 98 4.04 12.62 0.70
CA VAL A 98 4.17 13.98 0.22
C VAL A 98 5.62 14.09 -0.22
N LYS A 99 5.88 13.95 -1.51
CA LYS A 99 7.14 14.40 -2.09
C LYS A 99 7.11 15.91 -1.96
N THR A 100 7.69 16.42 -0.87
CA THR A 100 8.11 17.83 -0.81
C THR A 100 9.25 17.97 -1.80
N THR A 101 8.93 18.15 -3.07
CA THR A 101 9.89 18.56 -4.08
C THR A 101 10.21 20.02 -3.76
N ARG A 102 11.35 20.28 -3.11
CA ARG A 102 11.90 21.64 -3.03
C ARG A 102 12.24 22.07 -4.45
N VAL A 103 11.40 22.90 -5.04
CA VAL A 103 11.76 23.69 -6.21
C VAL A 103 12.57 24.86 -5.70
N THR A 104 13.88 24.87 -5.94
CA THR A 104 14.71 26.06 -5.77
C THR A 104 14.52 26.94 -7.00
N CYS A 105 13.74 28.00 -6.87
CA CYS A 105 13.67 29.07 -7.87
C CYS A 105 14.79 30.08 -7.56
N SER A 106 15.54 30.50 -8.57
CA SER A 106 16.74 31.35 -8.47
C SER A 106 16.46 32.83 -8.15
N SER A 107 15.25 33.17 -7.72
CA SER A 107 14.83 34.54 -7.42
C SER A 107 13.82 34.58 -6.27
N GLY A 108 14.34 34.58 -5.03
CA GLY A 108 13.57 34.98 -3.83
C GLY A 108 12.57 33.94 -3.30
N VAL A 109 12.53 33.83 -1.96
CA VAL A 109 11.66 32.88 -1.25
C VAL A 109 10.22 33.38 -1.24
N GLN A 110 9.35 32.76 -2.05
CA GLN A 110 7.89 32.89 -1.89
C GLN A 110 7.29 31.53 -1.56
N THR A 111 6.81 31.37 -0.33
CA THR A 111 5.98 30.22 0.08
C THR A 111 4.60 30.32 -0.57
N CYS A 112 4.40 29.64 -1.70
CA CYS A 112 3.08 29.46 -2.30
C CYS A 112 2.47 28.14 -1.81
N LEU A 113 1.68 28.22 -0.73
CA LEU A 113 0.86 27.10 -0.25
C LEU A 113 -0.45 27.03 -1.06
N GLY A 114 -0.67 25.91 -1.75
CA GLY A 114 -2.03 25.42 -2.01
C GLY A 114 -2.79 25.89 -3.27
N LEU A 115 -2.16 25.93 -4.45
CA LEU A 115 -2.90 26.12 -5.72
C LEU A 115 -2.80 24.89 -6.66
N PRO A 116 -3.89 24.52 -7.36
CA PRO A 116 -3.90 23.41 -8.31
C PRO A 116 -3.07 23.69 -9.57
N VAL A 117 -2.52 22.62 -10.14
CA VAL A 117 -1.47 22.51 -11.18
C VAL A 117 -1.75 23.24 -12.52
N ARG A 118 -2.90 23.89 -12.71
CA ARG A 118 -3.31 24.44 -14.02
C ARG A 118 -2.84 25.87 -14.31
N ALA A 119 -2.12 26.52 -13.41
CA ALA A 119 -1.62 27.90 -13.60
C ALA A 119 -0.13 28.00 -13.96
N MET A 120 0.53 26.88 -14.30
CA MET A 120 1.98 26.81 -14.53
C MET A 120 2.43 27.10 -15.98
N SER A 121 1.57 27.65 -16.85
CA SER A 121 1.91 27.90 -18.26
C SER A 121 2.31 29.34 -18.60
N THR A 122 2.32 30.27 -17.64
CA THR A 122 2.76 31.65 -17.88
C THR A 122 3.54 32.20 -16.70
N CYS A 123 4.82 31.85 -16.65
CA CYS A 123 5.94 32.64 -16.12
C CYS A 123 7.23 32.06 -16.71
#